data_AF-A0A522VKR3-F1
#
_entry.id   AF-A0A522VKR3-F1
#
_cell.length_a   1.000
_cell.length_b   1.000
_cell.length_c   1.000
_cell.angle_alpha   90.00
_cell.angle_beta   90.00
_cell.angle_gamma   90.00
#
_symmetry.space_group_name_H-M   'P 1'
#
loop_
_entity.id
_entity.type
_entity.pdbx_description
1 polymer ?
#
loop_
_entity_poly.entity_id
_entity_poly.type
_entity_poly.pdbx_seq_one_letter_code
_entity_poly.pdbx_strand_id
1 'polypeptide(L)'
;MFELHPRLQQDCIALGRFSLCRLLLMNDSHYPWFILVPERAGVTEIFQLPAAEQQQLLQESSLLAQTLATVFTADKMNIAAIGNLVPQLHVHHVVRYKTDAAWPAPVWGFTGPTPYDKQALAILQIRVASALGDALCRLP
;
A
#
# COMPACT_ATOMS: atom_id res chain seq x y z
N MET A 1 -15.11 -13.57 9.39
CA MET A 1 -13.65 -13.52 9.65
C MET A 1 -13.00 -12.73 8.52
N PHE A 2 -11.96 -11.94 8.78
CA PHE A 2 -11.22 -11.26 7.71
C PHE A 2 -10.36 -12.28 6.96
N GLU A 3 -10.38 -12.21 5.64
CA GLU A 3 -9.48 -12.92 4.74
C GLU A 3 -9.03 -11.96 3.64
N LEU A 4 -7.75 -12.00 3.28
CA LEU A 4 -7.24 -11.15 2.20
C LEU A 4 -7.79 -11.66 0.86
N HIS A 5 -8.30 -10.75 0.04
CA HIS A 5 -8.87 -11.10 -1.25
C HIS A 5 -7.83 -11.84 -2.13
N PRO A 6 -8.20 -12.95 -2.81
CA PRO A 6 -7.25 -13.78 -3.56
C PRO A 6 -6.41 -13.01 -4.58
N ARG A 7 -7.01 -12.03 -5.25
CA ARG A 7 -6.29 -11.17 -6.20
C ARG A 7 -5.21 -10.31 -5.53
N LEU A 8 -5.49 -9.75 -4.36
CA LEU A 8 -4.47 -9.00 -3.59
C LEU A 8 -3.38 -9.93 -3.09
N GLN A 9 -3.73 -11.15 -2.68
CA GLN A 9 -2.75 -12.16 -2.29
C GLN A 9 -1.85 -12.61 -3.44
N GLN A 10 -2.38 -12.67 -4.66
CA GLN A 10 -1.62 -13.02 -5.86
C GLN A 10 -0.71 -11.87 -6.34
N ASP A 11 -1.25 -10.65 -6.38
CA ASP A 11 -0.59 -9.51 -7.02
C ASP A 11 0.38 -8.79 -6.06
N CYS A 12 0.30 -9.05 -4.75
CA CYS A 12 1.05 -8.32 -3.73
C CYS A 12 1.93 -9.21 -2.85
N ILE A 13 2.93 -8.58 -2.25
CA ILE A 13 3.81 -9.14 -1.23
C ILE A 13 3.43 -8.52 0.11
N ALA A 14 3.16 -9.34 1.12
CA ALA A 14 2.80 -8.84 2.44
C ALA A 14 4.03 -8.36 3.22
N LEU A 15 3.97 -7.15 3.80
CA LEU A 15 5.10 -6.55 4.53
C LEU A 15 4.92 -6.56 6.04
N GLY A 16 3.69 -6.46 6.53
CA GLY A 16 3.41 -6.30 7.94
C GLY A 16 1.97 -5.88 8.21
N ARG A 17 1.71 -5.43 9.43
CA ARG A 17 0.42 -4.88 9.85
C ARG A 17 0.59 -3.70 10.79
N PHE A 18 -0.28 -2.72 10.62
CA PHE A 18 -0.60 -1.69 11.60
C PHE A 18 -1.69 -2.22 12.55
N SER A 19 -2.30 -1.35 13.35
CA SER A 19 -3.37 -1.76 14.28
C SER A 19 -4.68 -2.08 13.56
N LEU A 20 -4.98 -1.41 12.44
CA LEU A 20 -6.15 -1.66 11.61
C LEU A 20 -5.78 -2.35 10.29
N CYS A 21 -4.75 -1.87 9.59
CA CYS A 21 -4.47 -2.31 8.22
C CYS A 21 -3.34 -3.32 8.12
N ARG A 22 -3.52 -4.30 7.22
CA ARG A 22 -2.40 -5.02 6.61
C ARG A 22 -1.69 -4.12 5.60
N LEU A 23 -0.36 -4.10 5.64
CA LEU A 23 0.47 -3.42 4.66
C LEU A 23 0.97 -4.41 3.61
N LEU A 24 0.65 -4.12 2.36
CA LEU A 24 1.07 -4.87 1.19
C LEU A 24 1.96 -4.00 0.29
N LEU A 25 2.84 -4.64 -0.47
CA LEU A 25 3.59 -4.10 -1.58
C LEU A 25 3.03 -4.68 -2.87
N MET A 26 2.54 -3.85 -3.79
CA MET A 26 2.20 -4.29 -5.14
C MET A 26 3.46 -4.84 -5.80
N ASN A 27 3.39 -6.03 -6.41
CA ASN A 27 4.55 -6.65 -7.07
C ASN A 27 4.80 -6.05 -8.47
N ASP A 28 4.90 -4.73 -8.51
CA ASP A 28 5.25 -3.93 -9.67
C ASP A 28 6.39 -2.97 -9.30
N SER A 29 7.54 -3.16 -9.92
CA SER A 29 8.79 -2.45 -9.64
C SER A 29 8.94 -1.13 -10.38
N HIS A 30 7.99 -0.79 -11.28
CA HIS A 30 7.99 0.52 -11.94
C HIS A 30 7.81 1.69 -10.95
N TYR A 31 7.13 1.44 -9.83
CA TYR A 31 6.86 2.45 -8.80
C TYR A 31 6.89 1.80 -7.40
N PRO A 32 7.43 2.47 -6.36
CA PRO A 32 7.20 2.03 -4.99
C PRO A 32 5.70 2.20 -4.65
N TRP A 33 4.97 1.09 -4.66
CA TRP A 33 3.51 1.06 -4.56
C TRP A 33 3.04 0.17 -3.42
N PHE A 34 2.51 0.81 -2.39
CA PHE A 34 2.03 0.18 -1.17
C PHE A 34 0.51 0.21 -1.11
N ILE A 35 -0.08 -0.76 -0.41
CA ILE A 35 -1.53 -0.88 -0.25
C ILE A 35 -1.84 -1.16 1.21
N LEU A 36 -2.73 -0.36 1.79
CA LEU A 36 -3.35 -0.63 3.08
C LEU A 36 -4.65 -1.38 2.87
N VAL A 37 -4.84 -2.48 3.60
CA VAL A 37 -6.09 -3.25 3.62
C VAL A 37 -6.59 -3.32 5.06
N PRO A 38 -7.65 -2.58 5.44
CA PRO A 38 -8.26 -2.73 6.76
C PRO A 38 -8.65 -4.18 7.01
N GLU A 39 -8.22 -4.77 8.14
CA GLU A 39 -8.53 -6.16 8.49
C GLU A 39 -9.97 -6.28 9.04
N ARG A 40 -10.95 -5.97 8.18
CA ARG A 40 -12.40 -6.03 8.44
C ARG A 40 -13.10 -6.81 7.34
N ALA A 41 -13.97 -7.73 7.74
CA ALA A 41 -14.70 -8.57 6.79
C ALA A 41 -15.85 -7.79 6.13
N GLY A 42 -16.04 -7.97 4.82
CA GLY A 42 -17.20 -7.42 4.10
C GLY A 42 -17.19 -5.91 3.87
N VAL A 43 -16.08 -5.21 4.17
CA VAL A 43 -15.95 -3.77 3.92
C VAL A 43 -15.44 -3.55 2.50
N THR A 44 -16.18 -2.75 1.74
CA THR A 44 -15.85 -2.35 0.37
C THR A 44 -15.51 -0.87 0.26
N GLU A 45 -16.03 -0.04 1.17
CA GLU A 45 -15.87 1.41 1.14
C GLU A 45 -15.44 1.97 2.49
N ILE A 46 -14.70 3.08 2.50
CA ILE A 46 -14.21 3.71 3.74
C ILE A 46 -15.37 4.07 4.66
N PHE A 47 -16.47 4.61 4.12
CA PHE A 47 -17.61 5.05 4.92
C PHE A 47 -18.36 3.91 5.62
N GLN A 48 -18.11 2.65 5.25
CA GLN A 48 -18.68 1.47 5.91
C GLN A 48 -17.91 1.09 7.18
N LEU A 49 -16.69 1.59 7.36
CA LEU A 49 -15.95 1.43 8.61
C LEU A 49 -16.64 2.23 9.74
N PRO A 50 -16.59 1.76 10.99
CA PRO A 50 -16.93 2.59 12.14
C PRO A 50 -16.14 3.90 12.14
N ALA A 51 -16.72 5.00 12.64
CA ALA A 51 -16.08 6.32 12.60
C ALA A 51 -14.66 6.34 13.22
N ALA A 52 -14.44 5.59 14.31
CA ALA A 52 -13.12 5.45 14.92
C ALA A 52 -12.11 4.74 14.00
N GLU A 53 -12.56 3.75 13.22
CA GLU A 53 -11.71 3.03 12.26
C GLU A 53 -11.44 3.84 10.98
N GLN A 54 -12.38 4.70 10.57
CA GLN A 54 -12.11 5.69 9.50
C GLN A 54 -10.98 6.64 9.92
N GLN A 55 -11.02 7.13 11.17
CA GLN A 55 -9.95 7.97 11.72
C GLN A 55 -8.63 7.20 11.84
N GLN A 56 -8.66 5.95 12.30
CA GLN A 56 -7.47 5.09 12.37
C GLN A 56 -6.87 4.83 10.98
N LEU A 57 -7.70 4.55 9.96
CA LEU A 57 -7.26 4.39 8.58
C LEU A 57 -6.57 5.68 8.08
N LEU A 58 -7.12 6.85 8.37
CA LEU A 58 -6.51 8.13 7.99
C LEU A 58 -5.15 8.33 8.68
N GLN A 59 -5.04 7.98 9.96
CA GLN A 59 -3.78 8.06 10.71
C GLN A 59 -2.71 7.14 10.11
N GLU A 60 -3.05 5.87 9.86
CA GLU A 60 -2.13 4.90 9.24
C GLU A 60 -1.74 5.30 7.82
N SER A 61 -2.70 5.76 7.02
CA SER A 61 -2.47 6.26 5.66
C SER A 61 -1.52 7.47 5.65
N SER A 62 -1.74 8.42 6.57
CA SER A 62 -0.92 9.62 6.68
C SER A 62 0.51 9.29 7.14
N LEU A 63 0.65 8.41 8.15
CA LEU A 63 1.95 7.95 8.63
C LEU A 63 2.74 7.23 7.53
N LEU A 64 2.08 6.31 6.81
CA LEU A 64 2.69 5.58 5.71
C LEU A 64 3.13 6.55 4.61
N ALA A 65 2.24 7.45 4.17
CA ALA A 65 2.54 8.40 3.10
C ALA A 65 3.70 9.34 3.45
N GLN A 66 3.73 9.88 4.66
CA GLN A 66 4.82 10.76 5.11
C GLN A 66 6.16 10.01 5.19
N THR A 67 6.14 8.80 5.74
CA THR A 67 7.33 7.94 5.83
C THR A 67 7.86 7.62 4.44
N LEU A 68 6.99 7.15 3.53
CA LEU A 68 7.37 6.82 2.16
C LEU A 68 7.90 8.03 1.40
N ALA A 69 7.26 9.20 1.52
CA ALA A 69 7.72 10.42 0.87
C ALA A 69 9.16 10.78 1.27
N THR A 70 9.49 10.61 2.56
CA THR A 70 10.83 10.87 3.11
C THR A 70 11.83 9.81 2.64
N VAL A 71 11.49 8.53 2.81
CA VAL A 71 12.38 7.39 2.54
C VAL A 71 12.74 7.24 1.06
N PHE A 72 11.81 7.60 0.19
CA PHE A 72 11.96 7.48 -1.26
C PHE A 72 12.22 8.81 -1.96
N THR A 73 12.33 9.91 -1.20
CA THR A 73 12.49 11.28 -1.72
C THR A 73 11.49 11.56 -2.83
N ALA A 74 10.21 11.33 -2.54
CA ALA A 74 9.14 11.40 -3.53
C ALA A 74 8.95 12.84 -4.03
N ASP A 75 8.74 13.03 -5.34
CA ASP A 75 8.23 14.30 -5.85
C ASP A 75 6.77 14.52 -5.42
N LYS A 76 5.99 13.43 -5.36
CA LYS A 76 4.58 13.47 -4.94
C LYS A 76 4.13 12.10 -4.42
N MET A 77 3.17 12.11 -3.50
CA MET A 77 2.38 10.91 -3.15
C MET A 77 1.04 10.90 -3.89
N ASN A 78 0.64 9.76 -4.42
CA ASN A 78 -0.74 9.48 -4.85
C ASN A 78 -1.39 8.51 -3.87
N ILE A 79 -2.59 8.85 -3.41
CA ILE A 79 -3.37 8.04 -2.47
C ILE A 79 -4.77 7.90 -3.04
N ALA A 80 -5.27 6.67 -3.14
CA ALA A 80 -6.63 6.42 -3.63
C ALA A 80 -7.20 5.12 -3.05
N ALA A 81 -8.46 5.18 -2.64
CA ALA A 81 -9.31 4.00 -2.50
C ALA A 81 -10.08 3.86 -3.82
N ILE A 82 -9.70 2.84 -4.60
CA ILE A 82 -10.42 2.39 -5.79
C ILE A 82 -10.89 0.96 -5.45
N GLY A 83 -11.79 0.39 -6.23
CA GLY A 83 -12.26 -0.97 -5.94
C GLY A 83 -13.06 -1.61 -7.05
N ASN A 84 -12.98 -1.10 -8.28
CA ASN A 84 -13.89 -1.48 -9.37
C ASN A 84 -13.87 -2.98 -9.69
N LEU A 85 -12.72 -3.64 -9.55
CA LEU A 85 -12.55 -5.09 -9.81
C LEU A 85 -12.34 -5.92 -8.54
N VAL A 86 -11.69 -5.35 -7.52
CA VAL A 86 -11.47 -6.00 -6.23
C VAL A 86 -12.32 -5.28 -5.20
N PRO A 87 -13.44 -5.87 -4.75
CA PRO A 87 -14.41 -5.17 -3.92
C PRO A 87 -13.93 -4.97 -2.48
N GLN A 88 -12.97 -5.76 -1.99
CA GLN A 88 -12.43 -5.58 -0.64
C GLN A 88 -11.75 -4.21 -0.53
N LEU A 89 -12.11 -3.42 0.48
CA LEU A 89 -11.54 -2.09 0.70
C LEU A 89 -10.02 -2.17 0.80
N HIS A 90 -9.35 -1.40 -0.05
CA HIS A 90 -7.91 -1.23 -0.03
C HIS A 90 -7.53 0.18 -0.49
N VAL A 91 -6.46 0.74 0.08
CA VAL A 91 -6.03 2.12 -0.18
C VAL A 91 -4.60 2.10 -0.71
N HIS A 92 -4.45 2.52 -1.97
CA HIS A 92 -3.17 2.61 -2.64
C HIS A 92 -2.37 3.82 -2.14
N HIS A 93 -1.06 3.64 -1.99
CA HIS A 93 -0.08 4.67 -1.64
C HIS A 93 1.10 4.53 -2.59
N VAL A 94 1.19 5.42 -3.58
CA VAL A 94 2.19 5.35 -4.65
C VAL A 94 3.15 6.51 -4.54
N VAL A 95 4.44 6.19 -4.46
CA VAL A 95 5.53 7.14 -4.58
C VAL A 95 5.67 7.53 -6.05
N ARG A 96 5.60 8.83 -6.36
CA ARG A 96 5.69 9.36 -7.72
C ARG A 96 6.94 10.19 -7.92
N TYR A 97 7.47 10.14 -9.14
CA TYR A 97 8.60 10.91 -9.61
C TYR A 97 8.24 11.58 -10.94
N LYS A 98 8.76 12.78 -11.19
CA LYS A 98 8.61 13.46 -12.50
C LYS A 98 9.20 12.66 -13.67
N THR A 99 10.07 11.69 -13.35
CA THR A 99 10.73 10.79 -14.28
C THR A 99 10.13 9.39 -14.29
N ASP A 100 9.07 9.11 -13.51
CA ASP A 100 8.44 7.80 -13.52
C ASP A 100 7.67 7.55 -14.83
N ALA A 101 7.47 6.28 -15.17
CA ALA A 101 6.95 5.89 -16.48
C ALA A 101 5.57 6.49 -16.79
N ALA A 102 4.74 6.74 -15.78
CA ALA A 102 3.39 7.25 -15.94
C ALA A 102 3.28 8.77 -15.76
N TRP A 103 4.32 9.49 -15.34
CA TRP A 103 4.18 10.92 -15.01
C TRP A 103 3.78 11.77 -16.24
N PRO A 104 2.78 12.68 -16.14
CA PRO A 104 1.98 13.06 -14.97
C PRO A 104 0.64 12.30 -14.83
N ALA A 105 0.40 11.27 -15.63
CA ALA A 105 -0.82 10.47 -15.60
C ALA A 105 -0.89 9.56 -14.34
N PRO A 106 -2.09 9.02 -14.03
CA PRO A 106 -2.24 7.98 -13.00
C PRO A 106 -1.52 6.68 -13.38
N VAL A 107 -1.05 5.93 -12.39
CA VAL A 107 -0.31 4.66 -12.62
C VAL A 107 -1.22 3.48 -13.00
N TRP A 108 -2.50 3.54 -12.63
CA TRP A 108 -3.43 2.42 -12.81
C TRP A 108 -3.67 2.12 -14.30
N GLY A 109 -3.25 0.94 -14.75
CA GLY A 109 -3.43 0.48 -16.13
C GLY A 109 -2.46 1.11 -17.15
N PHE A 110 -1.42 1.82 -16.69
CA PHE A 110 -0.47 2.49 -17.58
C PHE A 110 0.53 1.51 -18.21
N THR A 111 1.13 0.64 -17.39
CA THR A 111 2.09 -0.40 -17.80
C THR A 111 1.67 -1.76 -17.26
N GLY A 112 2.08 -2.84 -17.94
CA GLY A 112 2.02 -4.18 -17.35
C GLY A 112 2.99 -4.28 -16.17
N PRO A 113 2.65 -5.02 -15.10
CA PRO A 113 3.48 -5.08 -13.90
C PRO A 113 4.80 -5.82 -14.16
N THR A 114 5.90 -5.28 -13.61
CA THR A 114 7.20 -5.96 -13.62
C THR A 114 7.53 -6.40 -12.19
N PRO A 115 7.60 -7.72 -11.89
CA PRO A 115 7.93 -8.19 -10.55
C PRO A 115 9.28 -7.68 -10.03
N TYR A 116 9.39 -7.51 -8.72
CA TYR A 116 10.68 -7.21 -8.10
C TYR A 116 11.62 -8.41 -8.22
N ASP A 117 12.90 -8.15 -8.52
CA ASP A 117 13.93 -9.15 -8.28
C ASP A 117 14.17 -9.33 -6.77
N LYS A 118 14.80 -10.46 -6.39
CA LYS A 118 14.99 -10.84 -4.98
C LYS A 118 15.83 -9.82 -4.20
N GLN A 119 16.83 -9.21 -4.84
CA GLN A 119 17.74 -8.28 -4.18
C GLN A 119 17.06 -6.92 -3.97
N ALA A 120 16.41 -6.39 -5.01
CA ALA A 120 15.63 -5.16 -4.94
C ALA A 120 14.52 -5.27 -3.89
N LEU A 121 13.80 -6.40 -3.86
CA LEU A 121 12.76 -6.66 -2.87
C LEU A 121 13.33 -6.65 -1.45
N ALA A 122 14.43 -7.36 -1.19
CA ALA A 122 15.03 -7.42 0.14
C ALA A 122 15.49 -6.03 0.62
N ILE A 123 16.10 -5.24 -0.25
CA ILE A 123 16.52 -3.86 0.06
C ILE A 123 15.31 -2.99 0.41
N LEU A 124 14.23 -3.08 -0.37
CA LEU A 124 13.01 -2.32 -0.12
C LEU A 124 12.36 -2.73 1.22
N GLN A 125 12.27 -4.03 1.48
CA GLN A 125 11.72 -4.55 2.74
C GLN A 125 12.49 -4.04 3.95
N ILE A 126 13.83 -4.11 3.92
CA ILE A 126 14.68 -3.59 5.01
C ILE A 126 14.48 -2.09 5.18
N ARG A 127 14.49 -1.34 4.07
CA ARG A 127 14.34 0.13 4.09
C ARG A 127 13.01 0.55 4.71
N VAL A 128 11.91 -0.07 4.29
CA VAL A 128 10.56 0.25 4.77
C VAL A 128 10.37 -0.19 6.22
N ALA A 129 10.82 -1.40 6.58
CA ALA A 129 10.74 -1.90 7.95
C ALA A 129 11.53 -1.02 8.92
N SER A 130 12.75 -0.60 8.53
CA SER A 130 13.56 0.30 9.34
C SER A 130 12.91 1.68 9.52
N ALA A 131 12.21 2.18 8.51
CA ALA A 131 11.60 3.50 8.57
C ALA A 131 10.28 3.53 9.35
N LEU A 132 9.48 2.45 9.27
CA LEU A 132 8.23 2.34 10.01
C LEU A 132 8.45 1.90 11.47
N GLY A 133 9.56 1.20 11.76
CA GLY A 133 9.92 0.78 13.11
C GLY A 133 8.78 0.03 13.81
N ASP A 134 8.49 0.41 15.06
CA ASP A 134 7.47 -0.23 15.90
C ASP A 134 6.04 0.01 15.43
N ALA A 135 5.82 0.94 14.49
CA ALA A 135 4.50 1.15 13.91
C ALA A 135 4.04 -0.03 13.04
N LEU A 136 4.99 -0.84 12.51
CA LEU A 136 4.69 -1.99 11.66
C LEU A 136 5.08 -3.31 12.36
N CYS A 137 4.08 -4.05 12.79
CA CYS A 137 4.27 -5.40 13.34
C CYS A 137 4.49 -6.41 12.20
N ARG A 138 5.39 -7.38 12.43
CA ARG A 138 5.58 -8.50 11.49
C ARG A 138 4.33 -9.38 11.44
N LEU A 139 4.06 -9.90 10.25
CA LEU A 139 3.07 -10.97 10.09
C LEU A 139 3.63 -12.27 10.71
N PRO A 140 2.77 -13.11 11.30
CA PRO A 140 3.19 -14.39 11.86
C PRO A 140 3.63 -15.36 10.77
#